data_AF-A0A2V5LAJ3-F1
#
_entry.id   AF-A0A2V5LAJ3-F1
#
_cell.length_a   1.000
_cell.length_b   1.000
_cell.length_c   1.000
_cell.angle_alpha   90.00
_cell.angle_beta   90.00
_cell.angle_gamma   90.00
#
_symmetry.space_group_name_H-M   'P 1'
#
loop_
_entity.id
_entity.type
_entity.pdbx_description
1 polymer ?
#
loop_
_entity_poly.entity_id
_entity_poly.type
_entity_poly.pdbx_seq_one_letter_code
_entity_poly.pdbx_strand_id
1 'polypeptide(L)'
;MRTTAYTHREGGSGCNNALGCRLSGSHVMSAASDWSHFPLGTRFRIADTKEEYVIDDYGNALIGTDTIDLYKPSRLEMKQWGVRHVDIDILEWGSEEKSLKVLAPRCKHHCVRQMVTALEKKKGKTVAQSSSNRPSL
;
A
#
# COMPACT_ATOMS: atom_id res chain seq x y z
N MET A 1 1.45 -13.76 2.28
CA MET A 1 1.93 -12.45 1.82
C MET A 1 3.43 -12.32 2.07
N ARG A 2 4.24 -11.89 1.10
CA ARG A 2 5.65 -11.57 1.36
C ARG A 2 5.74 -10.22 2.07
N THR A 3 6.50 -10.15 3.15
CA THR A 3 6.76 -8.90 3.86
C THR A 3 8.25 -8.63 3.99
N THR A 4 8.59 -7.36 3.91
CA THR A 4 9.91 -6.80 4.25
C THR A 4 9.71 -5.77 5.35
N ALA A 5 10.79 -5.14 5.82
CA ALA A 5 10.68 -3.98 6.69
C ALA A 5 11.64 -2.87 6.26
N TYR A 6 11.21 -1.64 6.48
CA TYR A 6 12.02 -0.44 6.28
C TYR A 6 11.97 0.46 7.51
N THR A 7 12.93 1.39 7.58
CA THR A 7 12.91 2.47 8.56
C THR A 7 13.41 3.77 7.94
N HIS A 8 12.91 4.89 8.43
CA HIS A 8 13.40 6.24 8.07
C HIS A 8 14.87 6.45 8.48
N ARG A 9 15.42 5.55 9.31
CA ARG A 9 16.80 5.62 9.79
C ARG A 9 17.82 5.07 8.79
N GLU A 10 17.44 4.45 7.68
CA GLU A 10 18.43 3.89 6.72
C GLU A 10 18.98 4.91 5.71
N GLY A 11 18.51 6.17 5.73
CA GLY A 11 18.89 7.17 4.75
C GLY A 11 18.17 6.93 3.42
N GLY A 12 17.75 8.00 2.74
CA GLY A 12 16.96 7.93 1.50
C GLY A 12 15.44 7.83 1.70
N SER A 13 14.98 7.36 2.87
CA SER A 13 13.57 7.40 3.28
C SER A 13 13.33 8.57 4.26
N GLY A 14 12.34 9.41 3.95
CA GLY A 14 11.92 10.50 4.85
C GLY A 14 11.16 9.97 6.07
N CYS A 15 10.84 10.85 7.01
CA CYS A 15 9.99 10.52 8.16
C CYS A 15 8.48 10.64 7.86
N ASN A 16 8.12 10.98 6.62
CA ASN A 16 6.74 11.17 6.18
C ASN A 16 6.36 10.10 5.14
N ASN A 17 5.13 9.62 5.22
CA ASN A 17 4.51 8.75 4.23
C ASN A 17 4.17 9.51 2.94
N ALA A 18 3.62 8.79 1.95
CA ALA A 18 3.21 9.36 0.67
C ALA A 18 2.11 10.43 0.77
N LEU A 19 1.43 10.59 1.91
CA LEU A 19 0.45 11.67 2.16
C LEU A 19 1.08 12.93 2.76
N GLY A 20 2.37 12.89 3.10
CA GLY A 20 3.05 13.98 3.82
C GLY A 20 2.82 13.94 5.33
N CYS A 21 2.14 12.92 5.86
CA CYS A 21 1.97 12.70 7.29
C CYS A 21 3.17 11.93 7.85
N ARG A 22 3.49 12.12 9.13
CA ARG A 22 4.58 11.38 9.78
C ARG A 22 4.29 9.87 9.81
N LEU A 23 5.29 9.05 9.48
CA LEU A 23 5.21 7.59 9.57
C LEU A 23 4.86 7.16 10.99
N SER A 24 3.84 6.32 11.12
CA SER A 24 3.34 5.83 12.41
C SER A 24 3.99 4.50 12.77
N GLY A 25 4.56 4.43 13.98
CA GLY A 25 5.05 3.21 14.60
C GLY A 25 4.19 2.73 15.78
N SER A 26 2.98 3.27 15.93
CA SER A 26 2.15 3.10 17.13
C SER A 26 0.67 2.94 16.78
N HIS A 27 -0.07 2.14 17.55
CA HIS A 27 -1.50 1.83 17.37
C HIS A 27 -1.81 1.17 16.01
N VAL A 28 -1.76 1.96 14.94
CA VAL A 28 -1.83 1.51 13.55
C VAL A 28 -0.55 1.97 12.86
N MET A 29 0.26 1.01 12.42
CA MET A 29 1.58 1.26 11.85
C MET A 29 1.50 1.54 10.36
N SER A 30 2.37 2.42 9.87
CA SER A 30 2.52 2.66 8.43
C SER A 30 3.07 1.43 7.72
N ALA A 31 2.64 1.24 6.48
CA ALA A 31 3.15 0.21 5.59
C ALA A 31 3.13 0.71 4.15
N ALA A 32 4.07 0.21 3.36
CA ALA A 32 4.19 0.53 1.95
C ALA A 32 3.85 -0.68 1.07
N SER A 33 3.22 -0.43 -0.06
CA SER A 33 2.93 -1.48 -1.06
C SER A 33 2.71 -0.88 -2.45
N ASP A 34 2.40 -1.73 -3.42
CA ASP A 34 1.78 -1.32 -4.68
C ASP A 34 0.31 -0.94 -4.43
N TRP A 35 -0.07 0.31 -4.67
CA TRP A 35 -1.44 0.79 -4.47
C TRP A 35 -2.43 0.31 -5.52
N SER A 36 -1.96 -0.22 -6.64
CA SER A 36 -2.82 -0.95 -7.58
C SER A 36 -3.22 -2.31 -7.03
N HIS A 37 -2.52 -2.87 -6.05
CA HIS A 37 -2.88 -4.13 -5.39
C HIS A 37 -3.58 -3.89 -4.04
N PHE A 38 -2.98 -3.05 -3.20
CA PHE A 38 -3.54 -2.64 -1.91
C PHE A 38 -3.74 -1.12 -1.92
N PRO A 39 -4.95 -0.63 -2.29
CA PRO A 39 -5.18 0.79 -2.42
C PRO A 39 -4.91 1.55 -1.11
N LEU A 40 -4.58 2.83 -1.26
CA LEU A 40 -4.37 3.77 -0.18
C LEU A 40 -5.48 3.67 0.89
N GLY A 41 -5.08 3.49 2.14
CA GLY A 41 -5.94 3.35 3.30
C GLY A 41 -6.34 1.91 3.62
N THR A 42 -5.87 0.91 2.87
CA THR A 42 -6.11 -0.50 3.21
C THR A 42 -5.56 -0.80 4.60
N ARG A 43 -6.40 -1.32 5.49
CA ARG A 43 -6.02 -1.75 6.83
C ARG A 43 -5.94 -3.26 6.89
N PHE A 44 -4.89 -3.75 7.52
CA PHE A 44 -4.69 -5.18 7.70
C PHE A 44 -4.03 -5.47 9.05
N ARG A 45 -4.10 -6.72 9.46
CA ARG A 45 -3.41 -7.27 10.62
C ARG A 45 -2.61 -8.48 10.19
N ILE A 46 -1.47 -8.72 10.84
CA ILE A 46 -0.75 -9.99 10.68
C ILE A 46 -1.47 -11.05 11.53
N ALA A 47 -1.90 -12.16 10.92
CA ALA A 47 -2.89 -13.07 11.51
C ALA A 47 -2.49 -13.64 12.89
N ASP A 48 -1.20 -13.90 13.09
CA ASP A 48 -0.63 -14.42 14.33
C ASP A 48 -0.25 -13.35 15.36
N THR A 49 -0.47 -12.07 15.04
CA THR A 49 -0.18 -10.94 15.93
C THR A 49 -1.39 -10.04 16.16
N LYS A 50 -1.22 -9.05 17.04
CA LYS A 50 -2.17 -7.94 17.22
C LYS A 50 -1.70 -6.67 16.51
N GLU A 51 -0.69 -6.77 15.67
CA GLU A 51 -0.09 -5.64 14.96
C GLU A 51 -0.99 -5.22 13.79
N GLU A 52 -1.62 -4.05 13.91
CA GLU A 52 -2.41 -3.46 12.84
C GLU A 52 -1.58 -2.48 12.01
N TYR A 53 -1.82 -2.51 10.71
CA TYR A 53 -1.13 -1.70 9.73
C TYR A 53 -2.12 -0.99 8.81
N VAL A 54 -1.70 0.15 8.27
CA VAL A 54 -2.38 0.87 7.20
C VAL A 54 -1.42 1.09 6.04
N ILE A 55 -1.89 0.82 4.83
CA ILE A 55 -1.18 1.18 3.60
C ILE A 55 -1.34 2.69 3.38
N ASP A 56 -0.30 3.44 3.70
CA ASP A 56 -0.25 4.90 3.57
C ASP A 56 0.98 5.39 2.77
N ASP A 57 1.83 4.45 2.34
CA ASP A 57 3.08 4.72 1.62
C ASP A 57 3.27 3.76 0.43
N TYR A 58 4.23 4.05 -0.44
CA TYR A 58 4.63 3.18 -1.55
C TYR A 58 6.13 3.32 -1.87
N GLY A 59 6.70 2.30 -2.52
CA GLY A 59 8.12 2.28 -2.87
C GLY A 59 8.37 1.67 -4.25
N ASN A 60 9.39 2.16 -4.96
CA ASN A 60 9.71 1.72 -6.31
C ASN A 60 9.93 0.20 -6.42
N ALA A 61 10.57 -0.41 -5.41
CA ALA A 61 10.85 -1.84 -5.38
C ALA A 61 9.62 -2.73 -5.11
N LEU A 62 8.49 -2.13 -4.74
CA LEU A 62 7.26 -2.85 -4.37
C LEU A 62 6.28 -2.96 -5.54
N ILE A 63 6.39 -2.05 -6.51
CA ILE A 63 5.44 -1.90 -7.62
C ILE A 63 5.55 -3.10 -8.56
N GLY A 64 4.40 -3.71 -8.88
CA GLY A 64 4.28 -4.95 -9.63
C GLY A 64 4.58 -6.22 -8.83
N THR A 65 4.81 -6.11 -7.52
CA THR A 65 5.10 -7.26 -6.65
C THR A 65 3.94 -7.56 -5.70
N ASP A 66 3.95 -8.75 -5.10
CA ASP A 66 3.06 -9.12 -3.99
C ASP A 66 3.80 -8.97 -2.64
N THR A 67 4.33 -7.76 -2.40
CA THR A 67 5.14 -7.44 -1.20
C THR A 67 4.54 -6.25 -0.44
N ILE A 68 4.42 -6.39 0.87
CA ILE A 68 4.13 -5.29 1.79
C ILE A 68 5.39 -5.00 2.63
N ASP A 69 5.84 -3.74 2.62
CA ASP A 69 7.00 -3.31 3.39
C ASP A 69 6.55 -2.62 4.68
N LEU A 70 6.87 -3.21 5.83
CA LEU A 70 6.38 -2.75 7.12
C LEU A 70 7.30 -1.67 7.69
N TYR A 71 6.75 -0.53 8.06
CA TYR A 71 7.55 0.49 8.75
C TYR A 71 7.90 0.01 10.16
N LYS A 72 9.19 0.15 10.52
CA LYS A 72 9.69 -0.07 11.88
C LYS A 72 10.41 1.18 12.41
N PRO A 73 10.13 1.64 13.65
CA PRO A 73 10.73 2.85 14.23
C PRO A 73 12.25 2.84 14.37
N SER A 74 12.85 1.64 14.47
CA SER A 74 14.28 1.45 14.66
C SER A 74 14.90 0.47 13.67
N ARG A 75 16.22 0.61 13.43
CA ARG A 75 17.00 -0.35 12.65
C ARG A 75 17.03 -1.74 13.31
N LEU A 76 16.93 -1.81 14.64
CA LEU A 76 16.93 -3.07 15.37
C LEU A 76 15.65 -3.85 15.05
N GLU A 77 14.48 -3.22 15.21
CA GLU A 77 13.18 -3.84 14.89
C GLU A 77 13.06 -4.21 13.41
N MET A 78 13.55 -3.33 12.53
CA MET A 78 13.61 -3.60 11.09
C MET A 78 14.43 -4.87 10.79
N LYS A 79 15.62 -5.00 11.39
CA LYS A 79 16.49 -6.18 11.24
C LYS A 79 15.90 -7.44 11.87
N GLN A 80 15.26 -7.31 13.04
CA GLN A 80 14.56 -8.41 13.70
C GLN A 80 13.39 -8.93 12.85
N TRP A 81 12.74 -8.05 12.09
CA TRP A 81 11.73 -8.44 11.11
C TRP A 81 12.33 -9.11 9.88
N GLY A 82 13.27 -8.47 9.18
CA GLY A 82 13.86 -9.03 7.96
C GLY A 82 12.82 -9.33 6.87
N VAL A 83 13.11 -10.30 6.00
CA VAL A 83 12.18 -10.74 4.95
C VAL A 83 11.49 -12.02 5.39
N ARG A 84 10.16 -12.10 5.28
CA ARG A 84 9.39 -13.30 5.63
C ARG A 84 8.07 -13.40 4.88
N HIS A 85 7.42 -14.55 4.96
CA HIS A 85 6.05 -14.72 4.49
C HIS A 85 5.14 -14.86 5.71
N VAL A 86 4.06 -14.10 5.73
CA VAL A 86 3.06 -14.10 6.81
C VAL A 86 1.66 -14.17 6.22
N ASP A 87 0.74 -14.67 7.03
CA ASP A 87 -0.69 -14.57 6.76
C ASP A 87 -1.20 -13.20 7.23
N ILE A 88 -2.05 -12.57 6.42
CA ILE A 88 -2.65 -11.27 6.74
C ILE A 88 -4.16 -11.37 6.69
N ASP A 89 -4.81 -10.69 7.64
CA ASP A 89 -6.24 -10.44 7.64
C ASP A 89 -6.47 -9.02 7.11
N ILE A 90 -7.19 -8.88 5.99
CA ILE A 90 -7.65 -7.55 5.54
C ILE A 90 -8.83 -7.13 6.42
N LEU A 91 -8.66 -6.03 7.15
CA LEU A 91 -9.69 -5.46 8.02
C LEU A 91 -10.59 -4.51 7.25
N GLU A 92 -10.01 -3.72 6.35
CA GLU A 92 -10.71 -2.74 5.54
C GLU A 92 -9.95 -2.52 4.23
N TRP A 93 -10.63 -2.58 3.09
CA TRP A 93 -10.04 -2.21 1.81
C TRP A 93 -9.95 -0.70 1.66
N GLY A 94 -8.81 -0.22 1.16
CA GLY A 94 -8.60 1.20 0.86
C GLY A 94 -9.36 1.67 -0.38
N SER A 95 -9.08 2.90 -0.81
CA SER A 95 -9.78 3.53 -1.94
C SER A 95 -8.87 3.70 -3.15
N GLU A 96 -9.25 3.06 -4.27
CA GLU A 96 -8.61 3.26 -5.57
C GLU A 96 -8.70 4.72 -6.03
N GLU A 97 -9.82 5.41 -5.75
CA GLU A 97 -10.00 6.82 -6.08
C GLU A 97 -9.05 7.72 -5.29
N LYS A 98 -8.94 7.51 -3.97
CA LYS A 98 -7.97 8.26 -3.15
C LYS A 98 -6.53 7.99 -3.60
N SER A 99 -6.23 6.75 -3.98
CA SER A 99 -4.93 6.38 -4.56
C SER A 99 -4.64 7.20 -5.82
N LEU A 100 -5.57 7.21 -6.78
CA LEU A 100 -5.44 7.98 -8.02
C LEU A 100 -5.27 9.49 -7.75
N LYS A 101 -6.02 10.06 -6.81
CA LYS A 101 -5.90 11.49 -6.45
C LYS A 101 -4.49 11.86 -6.01
N VAL A 102 -3.82 10.97 -5.28
CA VAL A 102 -2.45 11.19 -4.79
C VAL A 102 -1.40 10.87 -5.87
N LEU A 103 -1.62 9.83 -6.67
CA LEU A 103 -0.66 9.33 -7.65
C LEU A 103 -0.66 10.12 -8.97
N ALA A 104 -1.82 10.59 -9.45
CA ALA A 104 -1.96 11.29 -10.72
C ALA A 104 -0.96 12.47 -10.92
N PRO A 105 -0.78 13.39 -9.94
CA PRO A 105 0.20 14.48 -10.09
C PRO A 105 1.66 13.99 -10.06
N ARG A 106 1.92 12.72 -9.70
CA ARG A 106 3.26 12.13 -9.56
C ARG A 106 3.66 11.25 -10.75
N CYS A 107 2.84 11.20 -11.79
CA CYS A 107 3.06 10.42 -13.02
C CYS A 107 4.34 10.76 -13.81
N LYS A 108 5.13 11.77 -13.40
CA LYS A 108 6.48 11.93 -13.94
C LYS A 108 7.40 10.73 -13.62
N HIS A 109 7.13 10.01 -12.52
CA HIS A 109 7.87 8.81 -12.13
C HIS A 109 7.30 7.56 -12.80
N HIS A 110 8.16 6.74 -13.41
CA HIS A 110 7.76 5.53 -14.16
C HIS A 110 6.90 4.58 -13.33
N CYS A 111 7.34 4.30 -12.10
CA CYS A 111 6.66 3.37 -11.21
C CYS A 111 5.25 3.85 -10.80
N VAL A 112 5.08 5.15 -10.60
CA VAL A 112 3.77 5.75 -10.36
C VAL A 112 2.85 5.59 -11.57
N ARG A 113 3.36 5.79 -12.79
CA ARG A 113 2.55 5.59 -14.01
C ARG A 113 2.02 4.18 -14.11
N GLN A 114 2.83 3.17 -13.77
CA GLN A 114 2.40 1.77 -13.78
C GLN A 114 1.20 1.54 -12.84
N MET A 115 1.26 2.05 -11.61
CA MET A 115 0.14 1.95 -10.67
C MET A 115 -1.11 2.67 -11.19
N VAL A 116 -0.96 3.89 -11.71
CA VAL A 116 -2.09 4.66 -12.26
C VAL A 116 -2.74 3.93 -13.42
N THR A 117 -1.96 3.44 -14.39
CA THR A 117 -2.49 2.66 -15.52
C THR A 117 -3.22 1.40 -15.05
N ALA A 118 -2.69 0.68 -14.05
CA ALA A 118 -3.34 -0.49 -13.49
C ALA A 118 -4.68 -0.15 -12.82
N LEU A 119 -4.72 0.93 -12.03
CA LEU A 119 -5.94 1.42 -11.36
C LEU A 119 -7.00 1.90 -12.36
N GLU A 120 -6.61 2.65 -13.39
CA GLU A 120 -7.54 3.11 -14.44
C GLU A 120 -8.14 1.93 -15.22
N LYS A 121 -7.33 0.91 -15.52
CA LYS A 121 -7.80 -0.33 -16.15
C LYS A 121 -8.80 -1.08 -15.28
N LYS A 122 -8.57 -1.14 -13.95
CA LYS A 122 -9.52 -1.74 -12.99
C LYS A 122 -10.84 -0.98 -12.97
N LYS A 123 -10.79 0.36 -12.85
CA LYS A 123 -11.97 1.22 -12.87
C LYS A 123 -12.81 1.03 -14.14
N GLY A 124 -12.17 0.94 -15.31
CA GLY A 124 -12.85 0.69 -16.58
C GLY A 124 -13.60 -0.65 -16.63
N LYS A 125 -13.03 -1.71 -16.04
CA LYS A 125 -13.69 -3.01 -15.92
C LYS A 125 -14.91 -2.96 -15.00
N THR A 126 -14.78 -2.31 -13.83
CA THR A 126 -15.87 -2.19 -12.87
C THR A 126 -17.07 -1.42 -13.47
N VAL A 127 -16.80 -0.35 -14.22
CA VAL A 127 -17.86 0.40 -14.92
C VAL A 127 -18.52 -0.45 -16.00
N ALA A 128 -17.74 -1.20 -16.80
CA ALA A 128 -18.31 -2.09 -17.83
C ALA A 128 -19.15 -3.24 -17.26
N GLN A 129 -18.78 -3.79 -16.10
CA GLN A 129 -19.53 -4.86 -15.44
C GLN A 129 -20.83 -4.36 -14.78
N SER A 130 -20.83 -3.12 -14.27
CA SER A 130 -22.03 -2.51 -13.68
C SER A 130 -23.04 -2.03 -14.74
N SER A 131 -22.59 -1.68 -15.94
CA SER A 131 -23.49 -1.33 -17.06
C SER A 131 -24.15 -2.55 -17.71
N SER A 132 -23.49 -3.72 -17.73
CA SER A 132 -24.07 -4.97 -18.24
C SER A 132 -25.13 -5.60 -17.34
N ASN A 133 -25.24 -5.18 -16.08
CA ASN A 133 -26.14 -5.76 -15.09
C ASN A 133 -27.45 -4.96 -14.88
N ARG A 134 -27.77 -3.97 -15.73
CA ARG A 134 -29.07 -3.30 -15.69
C ARG A 134 -30.12 -4.18 -16.36
N PRO A 135 -31.22 -4.55 -15.68
CA PRO A 135 -32.34 -5.20 -16.33
C PRO A 135 -32.93 -4.22 -17.35
N SER A 136 -33.12 -4.69 -18.57
CA SER A 136 -33.92 -3.99 -19.57
C SER A 136 -35.35 -3.86 -19.01
N LEU A 137 -35.81 -2.61 -18.82
CA LEU A 137 -37.21 -2.29 -18.55
C LEU A 137 -38.03 -2.42 -19.83
#